data_AF-A0A924LPL4-F1
#
_entry.id   AF-A0A924LPL4-F1
#
_cell.length_a   1.000
_cell.length_b   1.000
_cell.length_c   1.000
_cell.angle_alpha   90.00
_cell.angle_beta   90.00
_cell.angle_gamma   90.00
#
_symmetry.space_group_name_H-M   'P 1'
#
loop_
_entity.id
_entity.type
_entity.pdbx_description
1 polymer ?
#
loop_
_entity_poly.entity_id
_entity_poly.type
_entity_poly.pdbx_seq_one_letter_code
_entity_poly.pdbx_strand_id
1 'polypeptide(L)' 'GLRHEAAEVVRCLRAGLLESPVMPADETVAIMATMDEVRAQIGLTYPPT' A
#
# COMPACT_ATOMS: atom_id res chain seq x y z
N GLY A 1 12.87 -3.74 10.48
CA GLY A 1 12.31 -2.48 11.01
C GLY A 1 12.09 -1.53 9.86
N LEU A 2 11.46 -0.38 10.09
CA LEU A 2 10.92 0.48 8.99
C LEU A 2 11.87 1.59 8.52
N ARG A 3 13.19 1.42 8.68
CA ARG A 3 14.16 2.49 8.45
C ARG A 3 14.25 2.90 6.97
N HIS A 4 14.15 1.93 6.07
CA HIS A 4 14.28 2.18 4.64
C HIS A 4 13.01 2.83 4.08
N GLU A 5 11.84 2.38 4.53
CA GLU A 5 10.54 2.96 4.20
C GLU A 5 10.44 4.39 4.71
N ALA A 6 10.84 4.66 5.96
CA ALA A 6 10.87 6.01 6.50
C ALA A 6 11.82 6.93 5.73
N ALA A 7 12.99 6.44 5.32
CA ALA A 7 13.93 7.21 4.51
C ALA A 7 13.36 7.54 3.13
N GLU A 8 12.63 6.61 2.50
CA GLU A 8 11.97 6.83 1.22
C GLU A 8 10.86 7.87 1.32
N VAL A 9 10.01 7.79 2.36
CA VAL A 9 8.97 8.80 2.60
C VAL A 9 9.58 10.19 2.76
N VAL A 10 10.64 10.32 3.57
CA VAL A 10 11.34 11.61 3.74
C VAL A 10 11.94 12.11 2.43
N ARG A 11 12.49 11.22 1.60
CA ARG A 11 13.03 11.58 0.27
C ARG A 11 11.92 12.12 -0.65
N CYS A 12 10.79 11.42 -0.75
CA CYS A 12 9.65 11.85 -1.57
C CYS A 12 9.10 13.21 -1.13
N LEU A 13 8.91 13.40 0.17
CA LEU A 13 8.43 14.68 0.73
C LEU A 13 9.38 15.83 0.40
N ARG A 14 10.70 15.62 0.54
CA ARG A 14 11.71 16.63 0.18
C ARG A 14 11.73 16.95 -1.32
N ALA A 15 11.40 15.98 -2.16
CA ALA A 15 11.31 16.14 -3.60
C ALA A 15 9.96 16.71 -4.08
N GLY A 16 9.02 16.98 -3.16
CA GLY A 16 7.67 17.46 -3.51
C GLY A 16 6.80 16.42 -4.22
N LEU A 17 7.15 15.13 -4.10
CA LEU A 17 6.37 14.04 -4.68
C LEU A 17 5.17 13.72 -3.79
N LEU A 18 4.03 13.43 -4.41
CA LEU A 18 2.81 13.02 -3.71
C LEU A 18 2.79 11.52 -3.39
N GLU A 19 3.63 10.73 -4.04
CA GLU A 19 3.74 9.28 -3.86
C GLU A 19 5.17 8.79 -4.07
N SER A 20 5.45 7.55 -3.67
CA SER A 20 6.75 6.92 -3.92
C SER A 20 6.81 6.36 -5.35
N PRO A 21 7.85 6.67 -6.14
CA PRO A 21 8.08 6.02 -7.42
C PRO A 21 8.37 4.52 -7.32
N VAL A 22 8.77 4.04 -6.13
CA VAL A 22 9.05 2.61 -5.88
C VAL A 22 7.78 1.87 -5.48
N MET A 23 6.84 2.55 -4.83
CA MET A 23 5.54 2.02 -4.44
C MET A 23 4.46 3.10 -4.72
N PRO A 24 4.02 3.23 -5.98
CA PRO A 24 2.97 4.18 -6.32
C PRO A 24 1.62 3.75 -5.74
N ALA A 25 0.66 4.68 -5.70
CA ALA A 25 -0.64 4.40 -5.08
C ALA A 25 -1.45 3.33 -5.83
N ASP A 26 -1.34 3.27 -7.15
CA ASP A 26 -2.04 2.29 -7.99
C ASP A 26 -1.56 0.85 -7.74
N GLU A 27 -0.26 0.65 -7.56
CA GLU A 27 0.33 -0.64 -7.17
C GLU A 27 -0.20 -1.09 -5.81
N THR A 28 -0.30 -0.17 -4.85
CA THR A 28 -0.90 -0.46 -3.54
C THR A 28 -2.35 -0.91 -3.69
N VAL A 29 -3.14 -0.24 -4.55
CA VAL A 29 -4.52 -0.63 -4.83
C VAL A 29 -4.60 -2.01 -5.50
N ALA A 30 -3.71 -2.31 -6.45
CA ALA A 30 -3.66 -3.61 -7.12
C ALA A 30 -3.34 -4.76 -6.14
N ILE A 31 -2.43 -4.51 -5.20
CA ILE A 31 -2.12 -5.46 -4.11
C ILE A 31 -3.35 -5.65 -3.21
N MET A 32 -4.04 -4.57 -2.82
CA MET A 32 -5.27 -4.66 -2.02
C MET A 32 -6.36 -5.46 -2.72
N ALA A 33 -6.55 -5.25 -4.03
CA ALA A 33 -7.51 -6.00 -4.84
C ALA A 33 -7.16 -7.50 -4.91
N THR A 34 -5.87 -7.84 -5.03
CA THR A 34 -5.41 -9.23 -4.96
C THR A 34 -5.75 -9.85 -3.60
N MET A 35 -5.57 -9.10 -2.51
CA MET A 35 -5.93 -9.57 -1.18
C MET A 35 -7.45 -9.70 -0.99
N ASP A 36 -8.26 -8.84 -1.61
CA ASP A 36 -9.72 -8.98 -1.64
C ASP A 36 -10.15 -10.26 -2.33
N GLU A 37 -9.53 -10.60 -3.47
CA GLU A 37 -9.80 -11.85 -4.17
C GLU A 37 -9.45 -13.07 -3.29
N VAL A 38 -8.31 -13.06 -2.61
CA VAL A 38 -7.94 -14.12 -1.65
C VAL A 38 -8.98 -14.23 -0.53
N ARG A 39 -9.45 -13.10 0.02
CA ARG A 39 -10.50 -13.09 1.06
C ARG A 39 -11.81 -13.70 0.56
N ALA A 40 -12.21 -13.38 -0.67
CA ALA A 40 -13.42 -13.92 -1.29
C ALA A 40 -13.33 -15.44 -1.46
N GLN A 41 -12.18 -15.96 -1.91
CA GLN A 41 -11.97 -17.40 -2.09
C GLN A 41 -12.07 -18.21 -0.79
N ILE A 42 -11.68 -17.64 0.34
CA ILE A 42 -11.72 -18.32 1.65
C ILE A 42 -12.96 -17.99 2.48
N GLY A 43 -13.86 -17.14 1.97
CA GLY A 43 -15.07 -16.70 2.68
C GLY A 43 -14.81 -15.78 3.89
N LEU A 44 -13.67 -15.08 3.93
CA LEU A 44 -13.35 -14.15 5.02
C LEU A 44 -14.09 -12.82 4.85
N THR A 45 -14.97 -12.50 5.81
CA THR A 45 -15.71 -11.23 5.87
C THR A 45 -15.43 -10.51 7.18
N TYR A 46 -15.12 -9.22 7.11
CA TYR A 46 -14.98 -8.37 8.31
C TYR A 46 -16.34 -7.80 8.73
N PRO A 47 -16.62 -7.62 10.02
CA PRO A 47 -17.81 -6.91 10.48
C PRO A 47 -17.84 -5.47 9.94
N PRO A 48 -19.02 -4.90 9.67
CA PRO A 48 -19.13 -3.49 9.34
C PRO A 48 -18.64 -2.63 10.51
N THR A 49 -17.99 -1.51 10.19
CA THR A 49 -17.63 -0.42 11.12
C THR A 49 -18.81 0.47 11.43
#